data_AF-E2BL90-F1
#
_entry.id   AF-E2BL90-F1
#
_cell.length_a   1.000
_cell.length_b   1.000
_cell.length_c   1.000
_cell.angle_alpha   90.00
_cell.angle_beta   90.00
_cell.angle_gamma   90.00
#
_symmetry.space_group_name_H-M   'P 1'
#
loop_
_entity.id
_entity.type
_entity.pdbx_description
1 polymer ?
#
loop_
_entity_poly.entity_id
_entity_poly.type
_entity_poly.pdbx_seq_one_letter_code
_entity_poly.pdbx_strand_id
1 'polypeptide(L)' 'MIKFRKGSRDLVAGATSTPSTLSGSSPMQRGTGGAATGPGVTVLPTIEDIYLPPRYQRRPLGDKEIEYINVSYN' A
#
# COMPACT_ATOMS: atom_id res chain seq x y z
N MET A 1 12.82 -26.99 -34.13
CA MET A 1 13.75 -26.95 -32.99
C MET A 1 14.08 -25.49 -32.70
N ILE A 2 13.62 -24.93 -31.59
CA ILE A 2 13.78 -23.49 -31.28
C ILE A 2 15.14 -23.25 -30.63
N LYS A 3 15.90 -22.23 -31.07
CA LYS A 3 17.19 -21.84 -30.48
C LYS A 3 17.05 -20.50 -29.77
N PHE A 4 17.30 -20.49 -28.46
CA PHE A 4 17.29 -19.28 -27.64
C PHE A 4 18.65 -18.58 -27.66
N ARG A 5 18.65 -17.25 -27.78
CA ARG A 5 19.85 -16.42 -27.69
C ARG A 5 20.14 -16.14 -26.20
N LYS A 6 21.35 -16.47 -25.74
CA LYS A 6 21.85 -16.14 -24.40
C LYS A 6 22.03 -14.62 -24.29
N GLY A 7 21.14 -13.94 -23.57
CA GLY A 7 21.31 -12.53 -23.23
C GLY A 7 22.45 -12.35 -22.23
N SER A 8 23.42 -11.48 -22.55
CA SER A 8 24.42 -11.01 -21.58
C SER A 8 23.70 -10.14 -20.55
N ARG A 9 23.91 -10.42 -19.27
CA ARG A 9 23.41 -9.61 -18.16
C ARG A 9 24.42 -8.51 -17.87
N ASP A 10 24.39 -7.45 -18.66
CA ASP A 10 24.98 -6.19 -18.22
C ASP A 10 23.95 -5.53 -17.30
N LEU A 11 23.99 -5.94 -16.02
CA LEU A 11 23.31 -5.24 -14.94
C LEU A 11 23.90 -3.83 -14.90
N VAL A 12 23.24 -2.88 -15.58
CA VAL A 12 23.55 -1.46 -15.46
C VAL A 12 23.39 -1.09 -13.98
N ALA A 13 24.53 -1.05 -13.30
CA ALA A 13 24.72 -0.39 -12.03
C ALA A 13 24.39 1.09 -12.24
N GLY A 14 23.19 1.49 -11.84
CA GLY A 14 22.72 2.85 -12.04
C GLY A 14 21.32 3.11 -11.49
N ALA A 15 20.89 2.35 -10.48
CA ALA A 15 19.77 2.78 -9.64
C ALA A 15 20.31 3.83 -8.65
N THR A 16 20.44 5.07 -9.12
CA THR A 16 20.64 6.22 -8.25
C THR A 16 19.33 6.40 -7.46
N SER A 17 19.23 5.71 -6.32
CA SER A 17 18.26 6.05 -5.29
C SER A 17 18.62 7.45 -4.78
N THR A 18 18.00 8.48 -5.33
CA THR A 18 17.99 9.79 -4.67
C THR A 18 17.27 9.63 -3.34
N PRO A 19 17.92 9.82 -2.18
CA PRO A 19 17.19 9.93 -0.93
C PRO A 19 16.40 11.24 -1.00
N SER A 20 15.09 11.16 -1.09
CA SER A 20 14.23 12.33 -0.90
C SER A 20 14.37 12.79 0.55
N THR A 21 15.19 13.82 0.76
CA THR A 21 15.32 14.56 2.02
C THR A 21 14.04 15.35 2.27
N LEU A 22 13.03 14.69 2.84
CA LEU A 22 12.00 15.40 3.59
C LEU A 22 12.40 15.32 5.07
N SER A 23 13.24 16.28 5.47
CA SER A 23 13.43 16.65 6.87
C SER A 23 12.14 17.29 7.36
N GLY A 24 11.19 16.45 7.76
CA GLY A 24 9.98 16.85 8.43
C GLY A 24 9.59 15.72 9.35
N SER A 25 9.83 15.91 10.65
CA SER A 25 9.16 15.14 11.68
C SER A 25 7.66 15.40 11.53
N SER A 26 7.00 14.64 10.66
CA SER A 26 5.54 14.58 10.65
C SER A 26 5.15 13.83 11.91
N PRO A 27 4.31 14.40 12.80
CA PRO A 27 3.81 13.64 13.92
C PRO A 27 3.16 12.39 13.34
N MET A 28 3.71 11.23 13.72
CA MET A 28 3.17 9.93 13.39
C MET A 28 1.78 9.87 14.03
N GLN A 29 0.78 10.29 13.26
CA GLN A 29 -0.59 10.32 13.70
C GLN A 29 -0.99 8.86 13.89
N ARG A 30 -1.29 8.51 15.14
CA ARG A 30 -1.59 7.16 15.58
C ARG A 30 -2.97 6.80 15.02
N GLY A 31 -3.00 6.43 13.73
CA GLY A 31 -4.21 6.01 13.04
C GLY A 31 -4.80 4.80 13.74
N THR A 32 -6.07 4.89 14.10
CA THR A 32 -6.89 3.77 14.61
C THR A 32 -7.23 2.83 13.45
N GLY A 33 -6.23 2.11 12.95
CA GLY A 33 -6.39 1.10 11.90
C GLY A 33 -5.37 0.01 12.12
N GLY A 34 -5.85 -1.23 12.31
CA GLY A 34 -5.06 -2.39 12.72
C GLY A 34 -3.71 -2.48 12.02
N ALA A 35 -2.63 -2.38 12.81
CA ALA A 35 -1.28 -2.53 12.33
C ALA A 35 -1.11 -3.94 11.73
N ALA A 36 -0.63 -4.01 10.48
CA ALA A 36 -0.19 -5.26 9.88
C ALA A 36 0.97 -5.81 10.72
N THR A 37 0.64 -6.74 11.62
CA THR A 37 1.54 -7.24 12.64
C THR A 37 2.07 -8.60 12.18
N GLY A 38 3.29 -8.62 11.64
CA GLY A 38 3.96 -9.84 11.21
C GLY A 38 5.46 -9.62 11.02
N PRO A 39 6.32 -10.63 11.27
CA PRO A 39 7.75 -10.51 11.01
C PRO A 39 8.02 -10.16 9.53
N GLY A 40 8.82 -9.12 9.29
CA GLY A 40 9.16 -8.68 7.92
C GLY A 40 8.12 -7.78 7.24
N VAL A 41 7.05 -7.36 7.92
CA VAL A 41 6.05 -6.44 7.37
C VAL A 41 6.46 -4.99 7.64
N THR A 42 6.63 -4.20 6.57
CA THR A 42 6.79 -2.75 6.69
C THR A 42 5.41 -2.12 6.78
N VAL A 43 5.12 -1.42 7.87
CA VAL A 43 3.86 -0.69 8.05
C VAL A 43 3.88 0.55 7.16
N LEU A 44 2.92 0.65 6.24
CA LEU A 44 2.71 1.85 5.45
C LEU A 44 1.90 2.88 6.26
N PRO A 45 2.14 4.18 6.04
CA PRO A 45 1.32 5.22 6.66
C PRO A 45 -0.13 5.14 6.16
N THR A 46 -1.07 5.35 7.07
CA THR A 46 -2.50 5.52 6.73
C THR A 46 -2.76 6.98 6.37
N ILE A 47 -3.54 7.21 5.32
CA ILE A 47 -3.96 8.56 4.89
C ILE A 47 -5.43 8.73 5.26
N GLU A 48 -5.76 9.85 5.90
CA GLU A 48 -7.14 10.20 6.26
C GLU A 48 -7.95 10.66 5.04
N ASP A 49 -9.25 10.38 5.04
CA ASP A 49 -10.15 10.65 3.92
C ASP A 49 -10.24 12.14 3.56
N ILE A 50 -10.00 13.04 4.52
CA ILE A 50 -9.98 14.50 4.29
C ILE A 50 -8.92 14.92 3.26
N TYR A 51 -7.89 14.11 3.09
CA TYR A 51 -6.81 14.34 2.13
C TYR A 51 -7.05 13.62 0.79
N LEU A 52 -8.10 12.81 0.68
CA LEU A 52 -8.44 12.07 -0.53
C LEU A 52 -9.43 12.85 -1.40
N PRO A 53 -9.30 12.78 -2.75
CA PRO A 53 -10.32 13.26 -3.65
C PRO A 53 -11.69 12.62 -3.35
N PRO A 54 -12.83 13.32 -3.57
CA PRO A 54 -14.15 12.85 -3.18
C PRO A 54 -14.54 11.46 -3.69
N ARG A 55 -14.01 11.05 -4.84
CA ARG A 55 -14.26 9.72 -5.44
C ARG A 55 -13.62 8.56 -4.68
N TYR A 56 -12.65 8.84 -3.81
CA TYR A 56 -11.90 7.85 -3.04
C TYR A 56 -12.16 7.92 -1.53
N GLN A 57 -12.99 8.86 -1.08
CA GLN A 57 -13.39 8.93 0.32
C GLN A 57 -14.24 7.71 0.67
N ARG A 58 -13.98 7.13 1.85
CA ARG A 58 -14.73 5.95 2.30
C ARG A 58 -16.15 6.38 2.66
N ARG A 59 -17.08 5.46 2.44
CA ARG A 59 -18.48 5.64 2.84
C ARG A 59 -18.81 4.66 3.96
N PRO A 60 -19.62 5.04 4.94
CA PRO A 60 -20.19 4.10 5.89
C PRO A 60 -20.93 3.00 5.14
N LEU A 61 -20.70 1.73 5.53
CA LEU A 61 -21.49 0.61 5.03
C LEU A 61 -22.84 0.59 5.76
N GLY A 62 -23.91 0.32 5.02
CA GLY A 62 -25.24 0.11 5.59
C GLY A 62 -25.48 -1.32 6.06
N ASP A 63 -26.51 -1.51 6.89
CA ASP A 63 -26.84 -2.81 7.51
C ASP A 63 -27.02 -3.95 6.47
N LYS A 64 -27.67 -3.66 5.33
CA LYS A 64 -27.86 -4.65 4.26
C LYS A 64 -26.55 -5.06 3.58
N GLU A 65 -25.63 -4.12 3.43
CA GLU A 65 -24.32 -4.38 2.82
C GLU A 65 -23.47 -5.22 3.77
N ILE A 66 -23.51 -4.90 5.06
CA ILE A 66 -22.86 -5.68 6.11
C ILE A 66 -23.40 -7.10 6.13
N GLU A 67 -24.72 -7.27 6.10
CA GLU A 67 -25.37 -8.58 6.03
C GLU A 67 -24.92 -9.37 4.80
N TYR A 68 -24.96 -8.76 3.61
CA TYR A 68 -24.54 -9.41 2.37
C TYR A 68 -23.07 -9.88 2.40
N ILE A 69 -22.16 -9.06 2.94
CA ILE A 69 -20.75 -9.40 3.09
C ILE A 69 -20.60 -10.59 4.05
N ASN A 70 -21.23 -10.54 5.23
CA ASN A 70 -21.08 -11.59 6.24
C ASN A 70 -21.70 -12.93 5.84
N VAL A 71 -22.78 -12.90 5.05
CA VAL A 71 -23.40 -14.12 4.52
C VAL A 71 -22.51 -14.79 3.47
N SER A 72 -21.74 -14.04 2.69
CA SER A 72 -20.87 -14.61 1.65
C SER A 72 -19.64 -15.39 2.15
N TYR A 73 -19.31 -15.30 3.45
CA TYR A 73 -18.19 -16.00 4.06
C TYR A 73 -18.60 -17.22 4.93
N ASN A 74 -19.87 -17.62 4.90
CA ASN A 74 -20.36 -18.88 5.49
C ASN A 74 -20.71 -19.88 4.38
#